data_AF-A0AAE0KU07-F1
#
_entry.id   AF-A0AAE0KU07-F1
#
_cell.length_a   1.000
_cell.length_b   1.000
_cell.length_c   1.000
_cell.angle_alpha   90.00
_cell.angle_beta   90.00
_cell.angle_gamma   90.00
#
_symmetry.space_group_name_H-M   'P 1'
#
loop_
_entity.id
_entity.type
_entity.pdbx_description
1 polymer ?
#
loop_
_entity_poly.entity_id
_entity_poly.type
_entity_poly.pdbx_seq_one_letter_code
_entity_poly.pdbx_strand_id
1 'polypeptide(L)'
;WLNEEDELQTAVECCPVECIHWVDKEQLPVLEYVMHTIARVDVGIMQAGQGMVADPFDVAARFAKKRSEKMKQRAKDSVQAEREQDRKEKNMKVARAIQRRKAEAAEMFSRWKHNPNYTVPPERAIVPVSYIPDTYSQELPEAEEEADKVNVS
;
A
#
# COMPACT_ATOMS: atom_id res chain seq x y z
N TRP A 1 5.14 -4.67 -53.66
CA TRP A 1 5.78 -3.74 -52.72
C TRP A 1 6.42 -2.63 -53.54
N LEU A 2 5.61 -1.72 -54.07
CA LEU A 2 6.07 -0.72 -55.04
C LEU A 2 5.14 0.51 -55.13
N ASN A 3 4.27 0.72 -54.15
CA ASN A 3 3.43 1.92 -54.12
C ASN A 3 4.24 3.05 -53.47
N GLU A 4 4.15 4.24 -54.05
CA GLU A 4 4.76 5.45 -53.48
C GLU A 4 3.97 5.89 -52.24
N GLU A 5 4.61 6.62 -51.32
CA GLU A 5 3.97 7.07 -50.06
C GLU A 5 2.70 7.90 -50.34
N ASP A 6 2.72 8.70 -51.41
CA ASP A 6 1.58 9.51 -51.84
C ASP A 6 0.38 8.66 -52.27
N GLU A 7 0.62 7.48 -52.88
CA GLU A 7 -0.44 6.55 -53.25
C GLU A 7 -1.06 5.87 -52.02
N LEU A 8 -0.22 5.56 -51.01
CA LEU A 8 -0.68 5.01 -49.74
C LEU A 8 -1.53 6.03 -48.96
N GLN A 9 -1.08 7.27 -48.89
CA GLN A 9 -1.80 8.34 -48.23
C GLN A 9 -3.14 8.64 -48.94
N THR A 10 -3.15 8.65 -50.28
CA THR A 10 -4.39 8.77 -51.06
C THR A 10 -5.36 7.63 -50.75
N ALA A 11 -4.87 6.39 -50.62
CA ALA A 11 -5.71 5.25 -50.28
C ALA A 11 -6.31 5.35 -48.87
N VAL A 12 -5.55 5.88 -47.90
CA VAL A 12 -6.05 6.16 -46.53
C VAL A 12 -7.17 7.20 -46.58
N GLU A 13 -6.96 8.32 -47.28
CA GLU A 13 -7.92 9.43 -47.34
C GLU A 13 -9.18 9.10 -48.15
N CYS A 14 -9.07 8.22 -49.13
CA CYS A 14 -10.19 7.81 -49.97
C CYS A 14 -11.10 6.76 -49.30
N CYS A 15 -10.74 6.21 -48.14
CA CYS A 15 -11.53 5.16 -47.50
C CYS A 15 -12.78 5.74 -46.80
N PRO A 16 -14.00 5.45 -47.27
CA PRO A 16 -15.22 6.08 -46.76
C PRO A 16 -15.63 5.61 -45.35
N VAL A 17 -15.02 4.53 -44.86
CA VAL A 17 -15.29 3.91 -43.55
C VAL A 17 -13.99 3.84 -42.73
N GLU A 18 -12.97 4.63 -43.11
CA GLU A 18 -11.69 4.72 -42.40
C GLU A 18 -11.08 3.34 -42.05
N CYS A 19 -11.02 2.41 -42.99
CA CYS A 19 -10.57 1.04 -42.72
C CYS A 19 -9.04 0.87 -42.67
N ILE A 20 -8.29 1.89 -43.06
CA ILE A 20 -6.84 1.86 -43.21
C ILE A 20 -6.26 2.97 -42.35
N HIS A 21 -5.35 2.62 -41.44
CA HIS A 21 -4.74 3.57 -40.52
C HIS A 21 -3.23 3.33 -40.38
N TRP A 22 -2.49 4.41 -40.15
CA TRP A 22 -1.09 4.35 -39.74
C TRP A 22 -0.98 3.96 -38.27
N VAL A 23 -0.08 3.01 -37.96
CA VAL A 23 0.12 2.51 -36.60
C VAL A 23 1.62 2.42 -36.32
N ASP A 24 2.04 2.91 -35.16
CA ASP A 24 3.42 2.77 -34.72
C ASP A 24 3.79 1.30 -34.51
N LYS A 25 5.01 0.94 -34.89
CA LYS A 25 5.52 -0.44 -34.77
C LYS A 25 5.42 -0.99 -33.34
N GLU A 26 5.54 -0.14 -32.33
CA GLU A 26 5.48 -0.52 -30.91
C GLU A 26 4.06 -0.91 -30.46
N GLN A 27 3.03 -0.40 -31.14
CA GLN A 27 1.63 -0.68 -30.81
C GLN A 27 1.13 -1.98 -31.44
N LEU A 28 1.79 -2.46 -32.51
CA LEU A 28 1.40 -3.67 -33.25
C LEU A 28 1.20 -4.91 -32.37
N PRO A 29 2.08 -5.27 -31.42
CA PRO A 29 1.89 -6.48 -30.62
C PRO A 29 0.66 -6.43 -29.72
N VAL A 30 0.33 -5.23 -29.21
CA VAL A 30 -0.87 -5.03 -28.38
C VAL A 30 -2.12 -5.13 -29.25
N LEU A 31 -2.08 -4.50 -30.43
CA LEU A 31 -3.20 -4.52 -31.36
C LEU A 31 -3.48 -5.93 -31.88
N GLU A 32 -2.46 -6.69 -32.25
CA GLU A 32 -2.59 -8.10 -32.66
C GLU A 32 -3.27 -8.94 -31.57
N TYR A 33 -2.82 -8.82 -30.33
CA TYR A 33 -3.44 -9.51 -29.20
C TYR A 33 -4.90 -9.11 -29.02
N VAL A 34 -5.20 -7.82 -29.07
CA VAL A 34 -6.56 -7.30 -28.89
C VAL A 34 -7.49 -7.74 -30.02
N MET A 35 -7.03 -7.70 -31.27
CA MET A 35 -7.80 -8.14 -32.43
C MET A 35 -8.16 -9.63 -32.36
N HIS A 36 -7.32 -10.47 -31.75
CA HIS A 36 -7.67 -11.87 -31.46
C HIS A 36 -8.77 -12.02 -30.41
N THR A 37 -8.94 -11.05 -29.52
CA THR A 37 -9.94 -11.10 -28.44
C THR A 37 -11.29 -10.49 -28.79
N ILE A 38 -11.33 -9.58 -29.76
CA ILE A 38 -12.56 -8.92 -30.19
C ILE A 38 -13.36 -9.88 -31.07
N ALA A 39 -14.62 -10.10 -30.69
CA ALA A 39 -15.54 -10.89 -31.50
C ALA A 39 -15.85 -10.16 -32.81
N ARG A 40 -15.75 -10.87 -33.93
CA ARG A 40 -16.22 -10.38 -35.22
C ARG A 40 -17.74 -10.41 -35.22
N VAL A 41 -18.36 -9.27 -35.53
CA VAL A 41 -19.81 -9.16 -35.66
C VAL A 41 -20.15 -9.18 -37.15
N ASP A 42 -21.25 -9.86 -37.47
CA ASP A 42 -21.75 -9.90 -38.85
C ASP A 42 -22.25 -8.51 -39.28
N VAL A 43 -22.00 -8.18 -40.54
CA VAL A 43 -22.34 -6.86 -41.11
C VAL A 43 -23.86 -6.64 -41.07
N GLY A 44 -24.67 -7.71 -41.23
CA GLY A 44 -26.12 -7.63 -41.13
C GLY A 44 -26.62 -7.23 -39.73
N ILE A 45 -25.92 -7.67 -38.68
CA ILE A 45 -26.22 -7.31 -37.29
C ILE A 45 -25.83 -5.84 -37.03
N MET A 46 -24.65 -5.43 -37.49
CA MET A 46 -24.18 -4.03 -37.37
C MET A 46 -25.10 -3.04 -38.12
N GLN A 47 -25.57 -3.39 -39.33
CA GLN A 47 -26.50 -2.55 -40.10
C GLN A 47 -27.89 -2.44 -39.46
N ALA A 48 -28.32 -3.46 -38.71
CA ALA A 48 -29.56 -3.40 -37.93
C ALA A 48 -29.44 -2.51 -36.68
N GLY A 49 -28.27 -1.90 -36.43
CA GLY A 49 -27.99 -1.14 -35.21
C GLY A 49 -27.94 -2.01 -33.96
N GLN A 50 -27.81 -3.33 -34.13
CA GLN A 50 -27.73 -4.30 -33.05
C GLN A 50 -26.28 -4.78 -32.93
N GLY A 51 -25.78 -5.00 -31.71
CA GLY A 51 -24.40 -5.43 -31.48
C GLY A 51 -23.39 -4.28 -31.46
N MET A 52 -22.96 -3.88 -30.26
CA MET A 52 -21.90 -2.90 -30.08
C MET A 52 -20.55 -3.58 -30.31
N VAL A 53 -19.87 -3.23 -31.40
CA VAL A 53 -18.48 -3.62 -31.65
C VAL A 53 -17.58 -2.63 -30.93
N ALA A 54 -16.69 -3.11 -30.08
CA ALA A 54 -15.68 -2.25 -29.48
C ALA A 54 -14.61 -1.93 -30.52
N ASP A 55 -14.24 -0.66 -30.63
CA ASP A 55 -13.13 -0.23 -31.48
C ASP A 55 -11.81 -0.89 -31.02
N PRO A 56 -11.07 -1.58 -31.92
CA PRO A 56 -9.80 -2.21 -31.58
C PRO A 56 -8.76 -1.26 -30.98
N PHE A 57 -8.71 0.00 -31.44
CA PHE A 57 -7.73 0.97 -30.93
C PHE A 57 -8.05 1.39 -29.49
N ASP A 58 -9.31 1.65 -29.18
CA ASP A 58 -9.76 1.92 -27.81
C ASP A 58 -9.45 0.76 -26.85
N VAL A 59 -9.70 -0.48 -27.29
CA VAL A 59 -9.40 -1.67 -26.48
C VAL A 59 -7.90 -1.84 -26.28
N ALA A 60 -7.08 -1.60 -27.31
CA ALA A 60 -5.63 -1.61 -27.23
C ALA A 60 -5.09 -0.53 -26.27
N ALA A 61 -5.60 0.71 -26.35
CA ALA A 61 -5.23 1.79 -25.45
C ALA A 61 -5.56 1.47 -23.99
N ARG A 62 -6.75 0.92 -23.74
CA ARG A 62 -7.17 0.47 -22.40
C ARG A 62 -6.28 -0.65 -21.89
N PHE A 63 -5.92 -1.61 -22.74
CA PHE A 63 -5.04 -2.71 -22.39
C PHE A 63 -3.64 -2.22 -22.01
N ALA A 64 -3.04 -1.35 -22.84
CA ALA A 64 -1.73 -0.76 -22.60
C ALA A 64 -1.72 0.05 -21.30
N LYS A 65 -2.73 0.90 -21.08
CA LYS A 65 -2.91 1.66 -19.85
C LYS A 65 -2.98 0.74 -18.63
N LYS A 66 -3.86 -0.26 -18.65
CA LYS A 66 -4.03 -1.24 -17.55
C LYS A 66 -2.73 -2.00 -17.26
N ARG A 67 -1.96 -2.35 -18.29
CA ARG A 67 -0.65 -2.99 -18.13
C ARG A 67 0.34 -2.04 -17.43
N SER A 68 0.41 -0.78 -17.85
CA SER A 68 1.30 0.21 -17.24
C SER A 68 0.96 0.48 -15.77
N GLU A 69 -0.33 0.54 -15.44
CA GLU A 69 -0.82 0.73 -14.07
C GLU A 69 -0.46 -0.45 -13.18
N LYS A 70 -0.62 -1.69 -13.67
CA LYS A 70 -0.20 -2.89 -12.94
C LYS A 70 1.30 -2.91 -12.67
N MET A 71 2.13 -2.49 -13.63
CA MET A 71 3.58 -2.40 -13.44
C MET A 71 3.94 -1.34 -12.39
N LYS A 72 3.31 -0.16 -12.46
CA LYS A 72 3.47 0.90 -11.46
C LYS A 72 3.02 0.45 -10.07
N GLN A 73 1.91 -0.28 -9.98
CA GLN A 73 1.40 -0.77 -8.70
C GLN A 73 2.36 -1.78 -8.09
N ARG A 74 2.85 -2.76 -8.87
CA ARG A 74 3.85 -3.73 -8.40
C ARG A 74 5.12 -3.06 -7.89
N ALA A 75 5.58 -2.00 -8.56
CA ALA A 75 6.74 -1.23 -8.11
C ALA A 75 6.48 -0.46 -6.79
N LYS A 76 5.25 0.04 -6.58
CA LYS A 76 4.86 0.65 -5.31
C LYS A 76 4.76 -0.39 -4.20
N ASP A 77 4.15 -1.53 -4.50
CA ASP A 77 3.95 -2.63 -3.54
C ASP A 77 5.31 -3.18 -3.09
N SER A 78 6.29 -3.32 -3.99
CA SER A 78 7.65 -3.78 -3.62
C SER A 78 8.34 -2.80 -2.67
N VAL A 79 8.26 -1.50 -2.94
CA VAL A 79 8.84 -0.46 -2.07
C VAL A 79 8.13 -0.41 -0.70
N GLN A 80 6.80 -0.59 -0.68
CA GLN A 80 6.04 -0.64 0.57
C GLN A 80 6.37 -1.88 1.39
N ALA A 81 6.52 -3.05 0.75
CA ALA A 81 6.90 -4.28 1.41
C ALA A 81 8.27 -4.18 2.08
N GLU A 82 9.26 -3.59 1.40
CA GLU A 82 10.60 -3.33 1.96
C GLU A 82 10.52 -2.39 3.18
N ARG A 83 9.79 -1.27 3.08
CA ARG A 83 9.57 -0.37 4.21
C ARG A 83 8.87 -1.04 5.39
N GLU A 84 7.94 -1.95 5.11
CA GLU A 84 7.24 -2.69 6.15
C GLU A 84 8.16 -3.70 6.85
N GLN A 85 9.04 -4.38 6.09
CA GLN A 85 10.06 -5.27 6.65
C GLN A 85 11.03 -4.50 7.56
N ASP A 86 11.54 -3.35 7.12
CA ASP A 86 12.38 -2.46 7.92
C ASP A 86 11.70 -2.01 9.21
N ARG A 87 10.41 -1.64 9.12
CA ARG A 87 9.62 -1.26 10.29
C ARG A 87 9.45 -2.44 11.25
N LYS A 88 9.17 -3.63 10.74
CA LYS A 88 9.05 -4.86 11.55
C LYS A 88 10.37 -5.20 12.23
N GLU A 89 11.50 -5.06 11.53
CA GLU A 89 12.82 -5.30 12.10
C GLU A 89 13.14 -4.30 13.23
N LYS A 90 12.90 -3.00 12.99
CA LYS A 90 13.06 -1.96 14.02
C LYS A 90 12.18 -2.24 15.24
N ASN A 91 10.91 -2.57 15.03
CA ASN A 91 9.98 -2.92 16.11
C ASN A 91 10.44 -4.16 16.87
N MET A 92 10.96 -5.19 16.18
CA MET A 92 11.50 -6.38 16.81
C MET A 92 12.75 -6.08 17.64
N LYS A 93 13.66 -5.22 17.15
CA LYS A 93 14.84 -4.76 17.91
C LYS A 93 14.43 -4.03 19.19
N VAL A 94 13.45 -3.12 19.10
CA VAL A 94 12.91 -2.40 20.26
C VAL A 94 12.25 -3.37 21.25
N ALA A 95 11.42 -4.30 20.78
CA ALA A 95 10.77 -5.30 21.63
C ALA A 95 11.80 -6.17 22.37
N ARG A 96 12.85 -6.63 21.68
CA ARG A 96 13.96 -7.39 22.30
C ARG A 96 14.70 -6.56 23.35
N ALA A 97 14.97 -5.28 23.09
CA ALA A 97 15.61 -4.39 24.06
C ALA A 97 14.75 -4.20 25.32
N ILE A 98 13.44 -4.01 25.16
CA ILE A 98 12.50 -3.92 26.29
C ILE A 98 12.48 -5.22 27.09
N GLN A 99 12.40 -6.38 26.42
CA GLN A 99 12.43 -7.68 27.08
C GLN A 99 13.72 -7.91 27.88
N ARG A 100 14.87 -7.53 27.32
CA ARG A 100 16.16 -7.60 28.02
C ARG A 100 16.16 -6.73 29.28
N ARG A 101 15.73 -5.46 29.18
CA ARG A 101 15.65 -4.57 30.34
C ARG A 101 14.69 -5.10 31.42
N LYS A 102 13.57 -5.71 31.01
CA LYS A 102 12.64 -6.36 31.93
C LYS A 102 13.29 -7.56 32.64
N ALA A 103 14.05 -8.39 31.94
CA ALA A 103 14.76 -9.53 32.52
C ALA A 103 15.87 -9.08 33.49
N GLU A 104 16.69 -8.10 33.11
CA GLU A 104 17.72 -7.51 33.98
C GLU A 104 17.09 -6.90 35.24
N ALA A 105 15.97 -6.19 35.13
CA ALA A 105 15.23 -5.66 36.27
C ALA A 105 14.69 -6.77 37.19
N ALA A 106 14.16 -7.86 36.63
CA ALA A 106 13.68 -9.00 37.40
C ALA A 106 14.83 -9.72 38.14
N GLU A 107 16.01 -9.84 37.51
CA GLU A 107 17.21 -10.40 38.14
C GLU A 107 17.71 -9.50 39.28
N MET A 108 17.80 -8.19 39.06
CA MET A 108 18.18 -7.22 40.10
C MET A 108 17.23 -7.28 41.29
N PHE A 109 15.92 -7.37 41.06
CA PHE A 109 14.92 -7.53 42.11
C PHE A 109 15.10 -8.86 42.85
N SER A 110 15.34 -9.95 42.11
CA SER A 110 15.63 -11.26 42.71
C SER A 110 16.88 -11.22 43.59
N ARG A 111 17.94 -10.54 43.16
CA ARG A 111 19.16 -10.37 43.96
C ARG A 111 18.93 -9.53 45.22
N TRP A 112 18.10 -8.49 45.14
CA TRP A 112 17.72 -7.66 46.28
C TRP A 112 16.93 -8.46 47.34
N LYS A 113 15.90 -9.22 46.95
CA LYS A 113 15.05 -9.98 47.91
C LYS A 113 15.80 -11.04 48.72
N HIS A 114 16.93 -11.55 48.22
CA HIS A 114 17.72 -12.57 48.90
C HIS A 114 18.92 -11.99 49.66
N ASN A 115 19.06 -10.65 49.74
CA ASN A 115 20.15 -10.03 50.49
C ASN A 115 19.76 -9.89 51.98
N PRO A 116 20.44 -10.60 52.90
CA PRO A 116 20.10 -10.60 54.34
C PRO A 116 20.43 -9.28 55.06
N ASN A 117 21.08 -8.31 54.41
CA ASN A 117 21.47 -7.02 55.00
C ASN A 117 20.52 -5.85 54.66
N TYR A 118 19.33 -6.09 54.09
CA TYR A 118 18.33 -5.04 53.84
C TYR A 118 17.11 -5.20 54.77
N THR A 119 17.17 -4.56 55.93
CA THR A 119 15.97 -4.21 56.70
C THR A 119 15.52 -2.81 56.27
N VAL A 120 14.22 -2.69 55.95
CA VAL A 120 13.44 -1.53 55.46
C VAL A 120 13.76 -0.93 54.08
N PRO A 121 12.74 -0.77 53.19
CA PRO A 121 12.90 -0.04 51.94
C PRO A 121 13.13 1.47 52.24
N PRO A 122 13.96 2.18 51.45
CA PRO A 122 14.09 3.62 51.58
C PRO A 122 12.75 4.30 51.26
N GLU A 123 12.40 5.40 51.94
CA GLU A 123 11.14 6.16 51.77
C GLU A 123 10.84 6.56 50.32
N ARG A 124 11.86 6.58 49.45
CA ARG A 124 11.71 6.76 48.00
C ARG A 124 12.68 5.85 47.25
N ALA A 125 12.14 4.94 46.45
CA ALA A 125 12.90 4.13 45.50
C ALA A 125 12.43 4.44 44.07
N ILE A 126 13.38 4.66 43.15
CA ILE A 126 13.07 4.79 41.73
C ILE A 126 12.83 3.37 41.19
N VAL A 127 11.58 2.94 41.23
CA VAL A 127 11.13 1.68 40.62
C VAL A 127 10.70 1.92 39.17
N PRO A 128 11.02 1.03 38.23
CA PRO A 128 10.49 1.13 36.87
C PRO A 128 8.95 1.06 36.91
N VAL A 129 8.29 1.97 36.19
CA VAL A 129 6.81 2.14 36.17
C VAL A 129 6.06 0.85 35.86
N SER A 130 6.66 -0.10 35.15
CA SER A 130 6.08 -1.43 34.90
C SER A 130 5.99 -2.34 36.15
N TYR A 131 6.40 -1.86 37.32
CA TYR A 131 6.42 -2.57 38.59
C TYR A 131 5.62 -1.83 39.69
N ILE A 132 4.83 -0.82 39.33
CA ILE A 132 3.71 -0.42 40.20
C ILE A 132 2.64 -1.50 39.99
N PRO A 133 2.36 -2.38 40.96
CA PRO A 133 1.25 -3.29 40.82
C PRO A 133 -0.05 -2.46 40.67
N ASP A 134 -0.95 -2.85 39.76
CA ASP A 134 -2.28 -2.21 39.59
C ASP A 134 -3.09 -2.14 40.90
N THR A 135 -2.63 -2.84 41.94
CA THR A 135 -3.17 -2.81 43.30
C THR A 135 -2.91 -1.51 44.06
N TYR A 136 -2.20 -0.52 43.50
CA TYR A 136 -2.10 0.83 44.07
C TYR A 136 -2.97 1.88 43.36
N SER A 137 -3.93 1.44 42.55
CA SER A 137 -4.93 2.33 41.93
C SER A 137 -6.26 2.37 42.68
N GLN A 138 -6.40 1.70 43.83
CA GLN A 138 -7.70 1.59 44.54
C GLN A 138 -7.82 2.33 45.87
N GLU A 139 -6.79 2.99 46.39
CA GLU A 139 -6.95 3.85 47.58
C GLU A 139 -6.14 5.14 47.44
N LEU A 140 -6.50 5.95 46.45
CA LEU A 140 -6.39 7.40 46.65
C LEU A 140 -7.68 7.81 47.37
N PRO A 141 -7.63 8.32 48.61
CA PRO A 141 -8.78 9.04 49.13
C PRO A 141 -9.13 10.11 48.10
N GLU A 142 -10.40 10.15 47.71
CA GLU A 142 -10.99 11.19 46.89
C GLU A 142 -10.67 12.54 47.55
N ALA A 143 -9.57 13.16 47.13
CA ALA A 143 -9.32 14.57 47.38
C ALA A 143 -10.28 15.29 46.45
N GLU A 144 -11.46 15.57 47.00
CA GLU A 144 -12.48 16.45 46.49
C GLU A 144 -11.84 17.68 45.83
N GLU A 145 -12.21 17.89 44.57
CA GLU A 145 -12.79 19.14 44.10
C GLU A 145 -12.13 20.45 44.60
N GLU A 146 -11.01 20.87 43.99
CA GLU A 146 -10.80 22.31 43.74
C GLU A 146 -9.71 22.58 42.71
N ALA A 147 -10.07 22.61 41.43
CA ALA A 147 -9.32 23.35 40.41
C ALA A 147 -10.21 23.69 39.21
N ASP A 148 -11.41 24.22 39.50
CA ASP A 148 -12.20 24.94 38.51
C ASP A 148 -12.08 26.44 38.83
N LYS A 149 -10.98 27.04 38.37
CA LYS A 149 -10.77 28.47 38.14
C LYS A 149 -9.36 28.67 37.59
N VAL A 150 -9.26 29.61 36.66
CA VAL A 150 -8.05 30.05 35.93
C VAL A 150 -7.76 29.25 34.65
N ASN A 151 -8.52 29.49 33.57
CA ASN A 151 -8.31 30.65 32.69
C ASN A 151 -8.99 30.44 31.32
N VAL A 152 -10.21 30.95 31.16
CA VAL A 152 -10.69 31.44 29.87
C VAL A 152 -11.17 32.86 30.11
N SER A 153 -10.34 33.82 29.75
CA SER A 153 -10.69 35.19 29.39
C SER A 153 -9.61 35.74 28.47
#